data_AF-A0ABD5AYK1-F1
#
_entry.id   AF-A0ABD5AYK1-F1
#
_cell.length_a   1.000
_cell.length_b   1.000
_cell.length_c   1.000
_cell.angle_alpha   90.00
_cell.angle_beta   90.00
_cell.angle_gamma   90.00
#
_symmetry.space_group_name_H-M   'P 1'
#
loop_
_entity.id
_entity.type
_entity.pdbx_description
1 polymer ?
#
loop_
_entity_poly.entity_id
_entity_poly.type
_entity_poly.pdbx_seq_one_letter_code
_entity_poly.pdbx_strand_id
1 'polypeptide(L)'
;KSNFKKFENQTSRSSKIKLQEVRKSNTNDTDISNTDFNDTELNDTTTKTETNNSSGSREKYLIKLLKEEMSVRPTKAFIEKIADLSKGMTPDLLEYAIKYASENGNNPKQYLAKILEVWSKNNIFNLEQAQNFSVKSNTNPLKSKEKTPRWITHPEEFKLKEENDQELAAEAQAFKEHLTKKRRNYK
;
A
#
# COMPACT_ATOMS: atom_id res chain seq x y z
N LYS A 1 -56.01 16.57 -30.41
CA LYS A 1 -55.15 17.77 -30.20
C LYS A 1 -54.20 17.48 -29.05
N SER A 2 -52.92 17.23 -29.35
CA SER A 2 -51.88 16.93 -28.35
C SER A 2 -51.35 18.21 -27.73
N ASN A 3 -51.24 18.26 -26.40
CA ASN A 3 -50.52 19.31 -25.69
C ASN A 3 -49.22 18.73 -25.13
N PHE A 4 -48.15 18.76 -25.94
CA PHE A 4 -46.79 18.54 -25.45
C PHE A 4 -46.29 19.85 -24.83
N LYS A 5 -46.09 19.84 -23.51
CA LYS A 5 -45.47 20.93 -22.76
C LYS A 5 -43.96 20.86 -23.00
N LYS A 6 -43.41 21.83 -23.73
CA LYS A 6 -41.95 21.96 -23.94
C LYS A 6 -41.29 22.28 -22.60
N PHE A 7 -40.31 21.46 -22.19
CA PHE A 7 -39.39 21.82 -21.13
C PHE A 7 -38.24 22.62 -21.74
N GLU A 8 -38.05 23.83 -21.21
CA GLU A 8 -37.02 24.79 -21.59
C GLU A 8 -35.71 24.38 -20.91
N ASN A 9 -34.69 24.05 -21.70
CA ASN A 9 -33.35 23.74 -21.20
C ASN A 9 -32.72 25.04 -20.67
N GLN A 10 -32.97 25.36 -19.40
CA GLN A 10 -32.23 26.42 -18.72
C GLN A 10 -30.82 25.93 -18.36
N THR A 11 -29.91 25.93 -19.32
CA THR A 11 -28.47 25.87 -19.04
C THR A 11 -28.02 27.25 -18.57
N SER A 12 -28.44 27.64 -17.36
CA SER A 12 -27.91 28.82 -16.66
C SER A 12 -27.02 28.36 -15.53
N ARG A 13 -25.71 28.29 -15.80
CA ARG A 13 -24.63 28.43 -14.81
C ARG A 13 -23.28 28.48 -15.51
N SER A 14 -22.90 29.68 -15.95
CA SER A 14 -21.51 30.02 -16.22
C SER A 14 -20.76 30.07 -14.89
N SER A 15 -20.39 28.91 -14.35
CA SER A 15 -19.49 28.84 -13.20
C SER A 15 -18.10 29.20 -13.69
N LYS A 16 -17.67 30.43 -13.41
CA LYS A 16 -16.31 30.92 -13.67
C LYS A 16 -15.35 30.05 -12.85
N ILE A 17 -14.61 29.17 -13.52
CA ILE A 17 -13.65 28.28 -12.88
C ILE A 17 -12.49 29.15 -12.38
N LYS A 18 -12.51 29.48 -11.08
CA LYS A 18 -11.36 30.07 -10.41
C LYS A 18 -10.32 28.94 -10.31
N LEU A 19 -9.12 29.15 -10.88
CA LEU A 19 -8.02 28.19 -10.75
C LEU A 19 -7.80 27.93 -9.26
N GLN A 20 -8.05 26.70 -8.83
CA GLN A 20 -7.81 26.27 -7.48
C GLN A 20 -6.28 26.28 -7.30
N GLU A 21 -5.79 27.09 -6.35
CA GLU A 21 -4.37 27.09 -6.02
C GLU A 21 -3.97 25.66 -5.60
N VAL A 22 -3.18 25.02 -6.45
CA VAL A 22 -2.59 23.71 -6.19
C VAL A 22 -1.68 23.89 -4.99
N ARG A 23 -2.13 23.44 -3.82
CA ARG A 23 -1.27 23.36 -2.65
C ARG A 23 -0.06 22.49 -3.01
N LYS A 24 1.11 22.99 -2.61
CA LYS A 24 2.43 22.39 -2.83
C LYS A 24 2.37 20.88 -2.63
N SER A 25 2.99 20.16 -3.57
CA SER A 25 3.19 18.72 -3.59
C SER A 25 3.38 18.18 -2.18
N ASN A 26 2.42 17.35 -1.78
CA ASN A 26 2.61 16.35 -0.74
C ASN A 26 3.94 15.64 -1.01
N THR A 27 4.84 15.76 -0.03
CA THR A 27 6.02 14.93 0.16
C THR A 27 5.66 13.51 -0.26
N ASN A 28 6.46 12.98 -1.17
CA ASN A 28 6.53 11.59 -1.59
C ASN A 28 6.20 10.61 -0.46
N ASP A 29 4.91 10.33 -0.30
CA ASP A 29 4.40 9.20 0.45
C ASP A 29 4.78 7.98 -0.37
N THR A 30 5.99 7.52 -0.11
CA THR A 30 6.37 6.21 -0.56
C THR A 30 5.60 5.29 0.37
N ASP A 31 4.42 4.86 -0.07
CA ASP A 31 3.76 3.67 0.44
C ASP A 31 4.69 2.49 0.09
N ILE A 32 5.77 2.37 0.88
CA ILE A 32 6.79 1.35 0.71
C ILE A 32 6.17 0.07 1.21
N SER A 33 5.42 -0.57 0.31
CA SER A 33 5.05 -1.98 0.30
C SER A 33 4.92 -2.59 1.69
N ASN A 34 3.66 -2.72 2.13
CA ASN A 34 3.19 -3.68 3.12
C ASN A 34 4.00 -4.99 3.06
N THR A 35 5.10 -5.01 3.79
CA THR A 35 5.72 -6.21 4.31
C THR A 35 5.50 -6.00 5.77
N ASP A 36 4.43 -6.61 6.29
CA ASP A 36 4.12 -6.66 7.70
C ASP A 36 5.39 -7.13 8.43
N PHE A 37 6.18 -6.20 8.93
CA PHE A 37 6.92 -6.44 10.15
C PHE A 37 5.82 -6.59 11.18
N ASN A 38 5.36 -7.82 11.36
CA ASN A 38 4.42 -8.13 12.43
C ASN A 38 5.05 -7.59 13.73
N ASP A 39 4.42 -6.55 14.28
CA ASP A 39 4.44 -6.25 15.70
C ASP A 39 3.74 -7.40 16.44
N THR A 40 4.25 -8.61 16.30
CA THR A 40 4.01 -9.64 17.30
C THR A 40 4.82 -9.19 18.51
N GLU A 41 4.14 -8.49 19.42
CA GLU A 41 4.50 -8.46 20.82
C GLU A 41 4.62 -9.92 21.29
N LEU A 42 5.83 -10.46 21.18
CA LEU A 42 6.19 -11.70 21.81
C LEU A 42 6.23 -11.39 23.30
N ASN A 43 5.11 -11.69 23.95
CA ASN A 43 4.98 -11.70 25.40
C ASN A 43 6.18 -12.45 25.99
N ASP A 44 6.93 -11.75 26.84
CA ASP A 44 8.05 -12.27 27.62
C ASP A 44 7.64 -13.59 28.30
N THR A 45 7.95 -14.72 27.67
CA THR A 45 8.06 -16.01 28.37
C THR A 45 9.55 -16.27 28.54
N THR A 46 10.01 -15.91 29.73
CA THR A 46 11.33 -16.20 30.27
C THR A 46 11.69 -17.67 30.05
N THR A 47 12.37 -17.98 28.95
CA THR A 47 13.13 -19.23 28.82
C THR A 47 14.59 -18.86 28.91
N LYS A 48 15.14 -19.11 30.09
CA LYS A 48 16.57 -19.26 30.32
C LYS A 48 17.08 -20.29 29.30
N THR A 49 17.66 -19.80 28.22
CA THR A 49 18.52 -20.60 27.35
C THR A 49 19.93 -20.10 27.63
N GLU A 50 20.58 -20.81 28.56
CA GLU A 50 22.02 -20.75 28.72
C GLU A 50 22.64 -21.35 27.46
N THR A 51 22.94 -20.51 26.48
CA THR A 51 23.89 -20.83 25.42
C THR A 51 25.10 -19.94 25.61
N ASN A 52 26.06 -20.49 26.36
CA ASN A 52 27.43 -20.02 26.44
C ASN A 52 28.00 -19.93 25.02
N ASN A 53 28.16 -18.72 24.47
CA ASN A 53 29.09 -18.40 23.40
C ASN A 53 29.31 -16.88 23.38
N SER A 54 30.53 -16.49 23.00
CA SER A 54 31.16 -15.16 23.12
C SER A 54 30.45 -13.96 22.45
N SER A 55 29.20 -14.11 22.00
CA SER A 55 28.39 -13.12 21.26
C SER A 55 27.82 -11.98 22.11
N GLY A 56 27.82 -12.15 23.43
CA GLY A 56 27.01 -11.33 24.34
C GLY A 56 27.41 -9.85 24.45
N SER A 57 28.51 -9.37 23.87
CA SER A 57 28.90 -7.94 23.98
C SER A 57 28.23 -7.07 22.92
N ARG A 58 28.26 -7.47 21.65
CA ARG A 58 27.73 -6.67 20.52
C ARG A 58 26.21 -6.59 20.53
N GLU A 59 25.53 -7.69 20.83
CA GLU A 59 24.07 -7.74 20.96
C GLU A 59 23.59 -6.86 22.11
N LYS A 60 24.26 -6.93 23.28
CA LYS A 60 23.92 -6.07 24.42
C LYS A 60 24.14 -4.59 24.11
N TYR A 61 25.22 -4.27 23.40
CA TYR A 61 25.50 -2.91 22.93
C TYR A 61 24.41 -2.40 21.99
N LEU A 62 24.01 -3.20 20.99
CA LEU A 62 22.90 -2.91 20.08
C LEU A 62 21.58 -2.67 20.81
N ILE A 63 21.23 -3.55 21.75
CA ILE A 63 20.00 -3.41 22.55
C ILE A 63 20.00 -2.10 23.33
N LYS A 64 21.14 -1.73 23.93
CA LYS A 64 21.28 -0.48 24.68
C LYS A 64 21.06 0.73 23.78
N LEU A 65 21.78 0.80 22.65
CA LEU A 65 21.66 1.88 21.66
C LEU A 65 20.23 2.03 21.12
N LEU A 66 19.63 0.92 20.68
CA LEU A 66 18.28 0.93 20.12
C LEU A 66 17.23 1.36 21.16
N LYS A 67 17.44 1.01 22.43
CA LYS A 67 16.56 1.44 23.53
C LYS A 67 16.68 2.93 23.83
N GLU A 68 17.89 3.48 23.73
CA GLU A 68 18.17 4.90 23.94
C GLU A 68 17.60 5.76 22.82
N GLU A 69 17.79 5.36 21.57
CA GLU A 69 17.43 6.16 20.39
C GLU A 69 15.97 6.00 19.95
N MET A 70 15.40 4.79 20.01
CA MET A 70 14.12 4.52 19.34
C MET A 70 12.90 4.56 20.27
N SER A 71 13.08 4.87 21.56
CA SER A 71 12.03 4.88 22.61
C SER A 71 11.19 3.61 22.78
N VAL A 72 11.39 2.58 21.95
CA VAL A 72 10.62 1.34 21.92
C VAL A 72 11.59 0.17 22.09
N ARG A 73 11.19 -0.80 22.91
CA ARG A 73 11.97 -2.04 23.09
C ARG A 73 12.11 -2.75 21.74
N PRO A 74 13.34 -3.08 21.28
CA PRO A 74 13.53 -3.87 20.07
C PRO A 74 13.15 -5.33 20.33
N THR A 75 12.54 -5.98 19.32
CA THR A 75 12.21 -7.42 19.39
C THR A 75 13.46 -8.27 19.16
N LYS A 76 13.49 -9.48 19.71
CA LYS A 76 14.64 -10.40 19.55
C LYS A 76 14.97 -10.69 18.08
N ALA A 77 13.96 -11.01 17.28
CA ALA A 77 14.11 -11.28 15.85
C ALA A 77 14.68 -10.07 15.08
N PHE A 78 14.30 -8.85 15.48
CA PHE A 78 14.86 -7.64 14.89
C PHE A 78 16.35 -7.50 15.24
N ILE A 79 16.74 -7.74 16.49
CA ILE A 79 18.14 -7.66 16.92
C ILE A 79 19.00 -8.66 16.15
N GLU A 80 18.54 -9.91 15.98
CA GLU A 80 19.25 -10.94 15.21
C GLU A 80 19.44 -10.49 13.75
N LYS A 81 18.37 -10.01 13.10
CA LYS A 81 18.45 -9.49 11.73
C LYS A 81 19.42 -8.32 11.59
N ILE A 82 19.42 -7.38 12.54
CA ILE A 82 20.34 -6.23 12.53
C ILE A 82 21.78 -6.69 12.82
N ALA A 83 21.98 -7.67 13.70
CA ALA A 83 23.29 -8.25 13.96
C ALA A 83 23.87 -8.93 12.69
N ASP A 84 23.03 -9.65 11.95
CA ASP A 84 23.42 -10.28 10.68
C ASP A 84 23.76 -9.24 9.61
N LEU A 85 22.91 -8.21 9.45
CA LEU A 85 23.12 -7.14 8.46
C LEU A 85 24.32 -6.25 8.79
N SER A 86 24.58 -6.01 10.07
CA SER A 86 25.70 -5.19 10.54
C SER A 86 26.99 -5.98 10.72
N LYS A 87 27.04 -7.26 10.32
CA LYS A 87 28.24 -8.09 10.42
C LYS A 87 29.34 -7.50 9.52
N GLY A 88 30.43 -7.06 10.15
CA GLY A 88 31.56 -6.43 9.45
C GLY A 88 31.46 -4.91 9.28
N MET A 89 30.34 -4.29 9.66
CA MET A 89 30.24 -2.83 9.71
C MET A 89 30.95 -2.28 10.96
N THR A 90 31.59 -1.11 10.80
CA THR A 90 32.19 -0.38 11.92
C THR A 90 31.13 0.05 12.94
N PRO A 91 31.45 0.09 14.24
CA PRO A 91 30.53 0.57 15.27
C PRO A 91 30.01 1.99 14.97
N ASP A 92 30.89 2.87 14.50
CA ASP A 92 30.55 4.27 14.18
C ASP A 92 29.52 4.38 13.04
N LEU A 93 29.65 3.53 12.01
CA LEU A 93 28.68 3.46 10.92
C LEU A 93 27.30 3.03 11.43
N LEU A 94 27.28 2.09 12.38
CA LEU A 94 26.05 1.56 12.95
C LEU A 94 25.36 2.58 13.85
N GLU A 95 26.11 3.29 14.68
CA GLU A 95 25.60 4.40 15.49
C GLU A 95 25.04 5.52 14.60
N TYR A 96 25.77 5.89 13.55
CA TYR A 96 25.29 6.84 12.55
C TYR A 96 23.99 6.38 11.88
N ALA A 97 23.89 5.11 11.51
CA ALA A 97 22.68 4.54 10.89
C ALA A 97 21.47 4.65 11.82
N ILE A 98 21.64 4.31 13.10
CA ILE A 98 20.57 4.35 14.10
C ILE A 98 20.11 5.80 14.31
N LYS A 99 21.04 6.73 14.52
CA LYS A 99 20.74 8.15 14.66
C LYS A 99 20.00 8.70 13.43
N TYR A 100 20.54 8.44 12.24
CA TYR A 100 19.94 8.87 10.99
C TYR A 100 18.54 8.27 10.79
N ALA A 101 18.32 7.02 11.23
CA ALA A 101 17.03 6.37 11.13
C ALA A 101 16.00 6.97 12.09
N SER A 102 16.41 7.33 13.31
CA SER A 102 15.56 8.01 14.30
C SER A 102 15.14 9.41 13.85
N GLU A 103 16.05 10.15 13.19
CA GLU A 103 15.77 11.52 12.73
C GLU A 103 14.86 11.56 11.48
N ASN A 104 15.03 10.61 10.55
CA ASN A 104 14.40 10.68 9.23
C ASN A 104 13.26 9.66 9.02
N GLY A 105 13.14 8.64 9.88
CA GLY A 105 12.18 7.56 9.71
C GLY A 105 10.90 7.77 10.52
N ASN A 106 9.74 7.80 9.84
CA ASN A 106 8.44 7.73 10.53
C ASN A 106 8.27 6.40 11.30
N ASN A 107 8.90 5.33 10.81
CA ASN A 107 9.12 4.09 11.54
C ASN A 107 10.63 3.79 11.55
N PRO A 108 11.34 4.16 12.62
CA PRO A 108 12.79 4.13 12.61
C PRO A 108 13.33 2.70 12.56
N LYS A 109 12.61 1.69 13.08
CA LYS A 109 13.02 0.27 13.05
C LYS A 109 13.06 -0.24 11.61
N GLN A 110 11.97 -0.02 10.87
CA GLN A 110 11.87 -0.44 9.48
C GLN A 110 12.85 0.31 8.59
N TYR A 111 13.02 1.61 8.85
CA TYR A 111 13.92 2.45 8.08
C TYR A 111 15.38 2.05 8.28
N LEU A 112 15.80 1.80 9.53
CA LEU A 112 17.12 1.26 9.85
C LEU A 112 17.41 -0.05 9.12
N ALA A 113 16.47 -1.01 9.16
CA ALA A 113 16.66 -2.29 8.48
C ALA A 113 16.87 -2.12 6.97
N LYS A 114 16.14 -1.20 6.33
CA LYS A 114 16.29 -0.89 4.90
C LYS A 114 17.64 -0.25 4.59
N ILE A 115 18.09 0.70 5.42
CA ILE A 115 19.40 1.34 5.27
C ILE A 115 20.50 0.28 5.30
N LEU A 116 20.50 -0.56 6.34
CA LEU A 116 21.51 -1.61 6.50
C LEU A 116 21.46 -2.65 5.38
N GLU A 117 20.27 -3.01 4.91
CA GLU A 117 20.11 -3.91 3.77
C GLU A 117 20.71 -3.32 2.49
N VAL A 118 20.45 -2.04 2.21
CA VAL A 118 21.03 -1.36 1.05
C VAL A 118 22.55 -1.27 1.18
N TRP A 119 23.07 -0.89 2.35
CA TRP A 119 24.51 -0.80 2.58
C TRP A 119 25.22 -2.15 2.49
N SER A 120 24.62 -3.20 3.04
CA SER A 120 25.13 -4.58 2.92
C SER A 120 25.19 -5.03 1.46
N LYS A 121 24.13 -4.80 0.68
CA LYS A 121 24.11 -5.14 -0.77
C LYS A 121 25.17 -4.39 -1.59
N ASN A 122 25.54 -3.19 -1.16
CA ASN A 122 26.54 -2.36 -1.83
C ASN A 122 27.95 -2.49 -1.20
N ASN A 123 28.16 -3.43 -0.27
CA ASN A 123 29.43 -3.65 0.42
C ASN A 123 29.99 -2.40 1.13
N ILE A 124 29.10 -1.64 1.78
CA ILE A 124 29.44 -0.43 2.54
C ILE A 124 29.67 -0.82 3.99
N PHE A 125 30.92 -0.68 4.46
CA PHE A 125 31.31 -1.06 5.82
C PHE A 125 31.87 0.11 6.65
N ASN A 126 32.20 1.24 6.02
CA ASN A 126 32.73 2.44 6.66
C ASN A 126 31.77 3.64 6.53
N LEU A 127 31.88 4.60 7.46
CA LEU A 127 31.11 5.85 7.48
C LEU A 127 31.33 6.70 6.22
N GLU A 128 32.57 6.85 5.78
CA GLU A 128 32.89 7.64 4.59
C GLU A 128 32.25 7.06 3.32
N GLN A 129 32.21 5.73 3.22
CA GLN A 129 31.55 5.04 2.11
C GLN A 129 30.05 5.29 2.13
N ALA A 130 29.44 5.26 3.32
CA ALA A 130 28.01 5.52 3.48
C ALA A 130 27.65 6.99 3.18
N GLN A 131 28.49 7.94 3.56
CA GLN A 131 28.27 9.36 3.28
C GLN A 131 28.37 9.67 1.78
N ASN A 132 29.30 9.02 1.08
CA ASN A 132 29.46 9.18 -0.37
C ASN A 132 28.44 8.36 -1.18
N PHE A 133 27.65 7.52 -0.53
CA PHE A 133 26.70 6.66 -1.19
C PHE A 133 25.37 7.38 -1.46
N SER A 134 25.07 7.57 -2.75
CA SER A 134 23.77 8.07 -3.21
C SER A 134 22.88 6.91 -3.64
N VAL A 135 21.73 6.76 -2.97
CA VAL A 135 20.72 5.76 -3.35
C VAL A 135 20.09 6.19 -4.67
N LYS A 136 20.42 5.48 -5.76
CA LYS A 136 19.67 5.60 -7.01
C LYS A 136 18.27 5.06 -6.76
N SER A 137 17.26 5.94 -6.74
CA SER A 137 15.87 5.51 -6.64
C SER A 137 15.54 4.71 -7.90
N ASN A 138 15.39 3.39 -7.74
CA ASN A 138 14.92 2.54 -8.81
C ASN A 138 13.40 2.73 -8.90
N THR A 139 12.99 3.85 -9.50
CA THR A 139 11.58 4.15 -9.78
C THR A 139 11.10 3.22 -10.89
N ASN A 140 10.88 1.95 -10.54
CA ASN A 140 10.07 1.09 -11.38
C ASN A 140 8.67 1.72 -11.37
N PRO A 141 8.16 2.25 -12.49
CA PRO A 141 6.81 2.80 -12.51
C PRO A 141 5.86 1.69 -12.08
N LEU A 142 5.00 1.96 -11.09
CA LEU A 142 3.96 1.02 -10.69
C LEU A 142 3.13 0.72 -11.95
N LYS A 143 3.34 -0.45 -12.54
CA LYS A 143 2.46 -0.94 -13.59
C LYS A 143 1.13 -1.23 -12.92
N SER A 144 0.13 -0.38 -13.18
CA SER A 144 -1.25 -0.61 -12.76
C SER A 144 -1.65 -2.02 -13.20
N LYS A 145 -2.00 -2.88 -12.25
CA LYS A 145 -2.48 -4.25 -12.53
C LYS A 145 -3.92 -4.27 -13.07
N GLU A 146 -4.51 -3.10 -13.32
CA GLU A 146 -5.87 -2.97 -13.85
C GLU A 146 -5.93 -3.57 -15.25
N LYS A 147 -6.52 -4.76 -15.34
CA LYS A 147 -6.87 -5.37 -16.61
C LYS A 147 -8.04 -4.59 -17.17
N THR A 148 -7.89 -4.10 -18.40
CA THR A 148 -8.97 -3.48 -19.15
C THR A 148 -10.23 -4.35 -19.08
N PRO A 149 -11.38 -3.82 -18.65
CA PRO A 149 -12.62 -4.58 -18.58
C PRO A 149 -12.96 -5.32 -19.88
N ARG A 150 -13.52 -6.52 -19.75
CA ARG A 150 -13.71 -7.45 -20.89
C ARG A 150 -14.69 -6.93 -21.96
N TRP A 151 -15.63 -6.08 -21.57
CA TRP A 151 -16.55 -5.42 -22.50
C TRP A 151 -15.88 -4.39 -23.42
N ILE A 152 -14.72 -3.85 -23.03
CA ILE A 152 -13.91 -2.96 -23.89
C ILE A 152 -13.08 -3.78 -24.89
N THR A 153 -12.63 -4.98 -24.49
CA THR A 153 -11.77 -5.84 -25.33
C THR A 153 -12.56 -6.75 -26.26
N HIS A 154 -13.79 -7.11 -25.90
CA HIS A 154 -14.65 -8.01 -26.67
C HIS A 154 -16.09 -7.46 -26.80
N PRO A 155 -16.28 -6.29 -27.44
CA PRO A 155 -17.60 -5.67 -27.55
C PRO A 155 -18.61 -6.54 -28.32
N GLU A 156 -18.14 -7.41 -29.22
CA GLU A 156 -18.97 -8.35 -29.99
C GLU A 156 -19.71 -9.37 -29.10
N GLU A 157 -19.14 -9.77 -27.96
CA GLU A 157 -19.78 -10.71 -27.01
C GLU A 157 -20.98 -10.09 -26.28
N PHE A 158 -21.00 -8.76 -26.19
CA PHE A 158 -22.03 -7.99 -25.50
C PHE A 158 -23.02 -7.31 -26.45
N LYS A 159 -22.90 -7.56 -27.76
CA LYS A 159 -23.95 -7.18 -28.70
C LYS A 159 -25.19 -8.02 -28.40
N LEU A 160 -26.29 -7.36 -28.08
CA LEU A 160 -27.58 -7.99 -27.89
C LEU A 160 -27.93 -8.78 -29.16
N LYS A 161 -28.07 -10.10 -29.04
CA LYS A 161 -28.61 -10.93 -30.11
C LYS A 161 -30.10 -10.62 -30.23
N GLU A 162 -30.50 -10.30 -31.45
CA GLU A 162 -31.88 -9.97 -31.87
C GLU A 162 -32.91 -11.06 -31.50
N GLU A 163 -32.45 -12.29 -31.23
CA GLU A 163 -33.28 -13.44 -30.83
C GLU A 163 -33.97 -13.27 -29.46
N ASN A 164 -33.44 -12.46 -28.54
CA ASN A 164 -34.00 -12.33 -27.18
C ASN A 164 -35.22 -11.37 -27.13
N ASP A 165 -35.36 -10.47 -28.11
CA ASP A 165 -36.47 -9.50 -28.10
C ASP A 165 -37.82 -10.18 -28.35
N GLN A 166 -37.83 -11.26 -29.13
CA GLN A 166 -39.06 -11.99 -29.45
C GLN A 166 -39.51 -12.90 -28.29
N GLU A 167 -38.57 -13.55 -27.60
CA GLU A 167 -38.85 -14.32 -26.38
C GLU A 167 -39.28 -13.40 -25.23
N LEU A 168 -38.58 -12.28 -25.02
CA LEU A 168 -38.91 -11.28 -24.01
C LEU A 168 -40.28 -10.63 -24.30
N ALA A 169 -40.61 -10.37 -25.57
CA ALA A 169 -41.92 -9.85 -25.95
C ALA A 169 -43.04 -10.87 -25.68
N ALA A 170 -42.82 -12.15 -25.97
CA ALA A 170 -43.77 -13.22 -25.70
C ALA A 170 -44.01 -13.39 -24.19
N GLU A 171 -42.95 -13.36 -23.38
CA GLU A 171 -43.05 -13.42 -21.91
C GLU A 171 -43.79 -12.20 -21.35
N ALA A 172 -43.46 -11.00 -21.81
CA ALA A 172 -44.15 -9.77 -21.42
C ALA A 172 -45.64 -9.81 -21.80
N GLN A 173 -46.01 -10.43 -22.91
CA GLN A 173 -47.40 -10.58 -23.34
C GLN A 173 -48.15 -11.61 -22.49
N ALA A 174 -47.54 -12.77 -22.22
CA ALA A 174 -48.11 -13.78 -21.32
C ALA A 174 -48.35 -13.23 -19.91
N PHE A 175 -47.42 -12.40 -19.41
CA PHE A 175 -47.58 -11.74 -18.11
C PHE A 175 -48.76 -10.76 -18.10
N LYS A 176 -48.93 -9.96 -19.17
CA LYS A 176 -50.10 -9.06 -19.31
C LYS A 176 -51.41 -9.84 -19.33
N GLU A 177 -51.47 -10.94 -20.07
CA GLU A 177 -52.67 -11.80 -20.11
C GLU A 177 -53.00 -12.38 -18.74
N HIS A 178 -52.00 -12.86 -18.00
CA HIS A 178 -52.17 -13.33 -16.62
C HIS A 178 -52.80 -12.26 -15.71
N LEU A 179 -52.31 -11.02 -15.77
CA LEU A 179 -52.88 -9.90 -15.01
C LEU A 179 -54.34 -9.61 -15.40
N THR A 180 -54.68 -9.67 -16.70
CA THR A 180 -56.06 -9.45 -17.15
C THR A 180 -57.01 -10.56 -16.70
N LYS A 181 -56.57 -11.83 -16.72
CA LYS A 181 -57.35 -12.97 -16.23
C LYS A 181 -57.62 -12.86 -14.74
N LYS A 182 -56.60 -12.49 -13.96
CA LYS A 182 -56.74 -12.25 -12.52
C LYS A 182 -57.74 -11.12 -12.25
N ARG A 183 -57.73 -10.04 -13.03
CA ARG A 183 -58.68 -8.91 -12.89
C ARG A 183 -60.14 -9.26 -13.25
N ARG A 184 -60.39 -10.23 -14.14
CA ARG A 184 -61.74 -10.67 -14.50
C ARG A 184 -62.40 -11.57 -13.45
N ASN A 185 -61.62 -12.27 -12.62
CA ASN A 185 -62.12 -13.14 -11.56
C ASN A 185 -62.59 -12.42 -10.28
N TYR A 186 -62.53 -11.08 -10.25
CA TYR A 186 -63.02 -10.25 -9.12
C TYR A 186 -64.28 -9.43 -9.48
N LYS A 187 -65.03 -9.86 -10.49
CA LYS A 187 -66.38 -9.34 -10.78
C LYS A 187 -67.43 -10.40 -10.52
#